data_AF-Q4FLV6-F1
#
_entry.id   AF-Q4FLV6-F1
#
_cell.length_a   1.000
_cell.length_b   1.000
_cell.length_c   1.000
_cell.angle_alpha   90.00
_cell.angle_beta   90.00
_cell.angle_gamma   90.00
#
_symmetry.space_group_name_H-M   'P 1'
#
loop_
_entity.id
_entity.type
_entity.pdbx_description
1 polymer ?
#
loop_
_entity_poly.entity_id
_entity_poly.type
_entity_poly.pdbx_seq_one_letter_code
_entity_poly.pdbx_strand_id
1 'polypeptide(L)' 'MKYLFLSLIVFLTSCSLNNESTYWNEDPIKKSTDEKKLSQILKKTGDYKSMTFDEFNLFLKDYSKNSEYPDINQ' A
#
# COMPACT_ATOMS: atom_id res chain seq x y z
N MET A 1 37.16 -14.68 -10.81
CA MET A 1 36.28 -13.58 -10.38
C MET A 1 35.98 -12.52 -11.46
N LYS A 2 36.70 -12.44 -12.59
CA LYS A 2 36.55 -11.33 -13.56
C LYS A 2 35.23 -11.35 -14.36
N TYR A 3 34.59 -12.51 -14.51
CA TYR A 3 33.37 -12.67 -15.33
C TYR A 3 32.06 -12.73 -14.53
N LEU A 4 32.12 -12.75 -13.19
CA LEU A 4 30.92 -12.82 -12.34
C LEU A 4 30.07 -11.54 -12.44
N PHE A 5 30.72 -10.38 -12.59
CA PHE A 5 30.04 -9.10 -12.78
C PHE A 5 29.22 -9.05 -14.09
N LEU A 6 29.67 -9.75 -15.14
CA LEU A 6 28.97 -9.78 -16.43
C LEU A 6 27.61 -10.51 -16.32
N SER A 7 27.57 -11.59 -15.54
CA SER A 7 26.33 -12.32 -15.29
C SER A 7 25.32 -11.48 -14.49
N LEU A 8 25.79 -10.65 -13.55
CA LEU A 8 24.93 -9.80 -12.72
C LEU A 8 24.20 -8.74 -13.57
N ILE A 9 24.87 -8.17 -14.57
CA ILE A 9 24.30 -7.14 -15.45
C ILE A 9 23.13 -7.70 -16.27
N VAL A 10 23.20 -8.97 -16.71
CA VAL A 10 22.11 -9.62 -17.47
C VAL A 10 20.86 -9.86 -16.62
N PHE A 11 21.01 -10.09 -15.31
CA PHE A 11 19.85 -10.25 -14.41
C PHE A 11 19.16 -8.92 -14.10
N LEU A 12 19.90 -7.81 -14.10
CA LEU A 12 19.35 -6.48 -13.78
C LEU A 12 18.55 -5.87 -14.95
N THR A 13 18.82 -6.26 -16.20
CA THR A 13 18.06 -5.74 -17.37
C THR A 13 16.63 -6.29 -17.47
N SER A 14 16.30 -7.35 -16.73
CA SER A 14 14.94 -7.91 -16.68
C SER A 14 14.04 -7.24 -15.64
N CYS A 15 14.58 -6.35 -14.80
CA CYS A 15 13.80 -5.53 -13.88
C CYS A 15 13.42 -4.21 -14.55
N SER A 16 12.24 -4.15 -15.15
CA SER A 16 11.64 -2.87 -15.54
C SER A 16 11.13 -2.19 -14.27
N LEU A 17 11.87 -1.20 -13.76
CA LEU A 17 11.38 -0.29 -12.73
C LEU A 17 10.38 0.67 -13.40
N ASN A 18 9.17 0.18 -13.67
CA ASN A 18 8.10 0.98 -14.25
C ASN A 18 7.38 1.77 -13.15
N ASN A 19 7.69 3.06 -13.05
CA ASN A 19 7.06 3.97 -12.11
C ASN A 19 5.63 4.37 -12.53
N GLU A 20 5.20 4.04 -13.76
CA GLU A 20 3.85 4.30 -14.28
C GLU A 20 2.87 3.15 -14.03
N SER A 21 3.11 2.31 -13.03
CA SER A 21 2.15 1.26 -12.72
C SER A 21 0.80 1.90 -12.35
N THR A 22 -0.23 1.60 -13.12
CA THR A 22 -1.63 1.93 -12.80
C THR A 22 -2.10 1.23 -11.52
N TYR A 23 -1.34 0.23 -11.06
CA TYR A 23 -1.65 -0.56 -9.88
C TYR A 23 -1.13 0.06 -8.57
N TRP A 24 0.06 0.67 -8.56
CA TRP A 24 0.66 1.23 -7.35
C TRP A 24 0.42 2.74 -7.17
N ASN A 25 0.09 3.47 -8.24
CA ASN A 25 -0.21 4.90 -8.15
C ASN A 25 -1.69 5.13 -7.86
N GLU A 26 -1.98 5.75 -6.73
CA GLU A 26 -3.34 6.10 -6.35
C GLU A 26 -3.82 7.33 -7.11
N ASP A 27 -4.93 7.18 -7.82
CA ASP A 27 -5.63 8.29 -8.46
C ASP A 27 -6.06 9.33 -7.40
N PRO A 28 -5.67 10.62 -7.55
CA PRO A 28 -6.04 11.69 -6.62
C PRO A 28 -7.56 11.83 -6.42
N ILE A 29 -8.36 11.60 -7.45
CA ILE A 29 -9.83 11.68 -7.39
C ILE A 29 -10.37 10.55 -6.53
N LYS A 30 -9.84 9.33 -6.73
CA LYS A 30 -10.19 8.15 -5.95
C LYS A 30 -9.83 8.33 -4.47
N LYS A 31 -8.65 8.88 -4.19
CA LYS A 31 -8.18 9.22 -2.83
C LYS A 31 -9.15 10.15 -2.10
N SER A 32 -9.61 11.23 -2.74
CA SER A 32 -10.55 12.18 -2.11
C SER A 32 -11.92 11.57 -1.78
N THR A 33 -12.36 10.62 -2.59
CA THR A 33 -13.63 9.88 -2.38
C THR A 33 -13.49 8.89 -1.24
N ASP A 34 -12.34 8.21 -1.18
CA ASP A 34 -12.00 7.27 -0.12
C ASP A 34 -11.86 7.98 1.24
N GLU A 35 -11.27 9.17 1.31
CA GLU A 35 -11.19 9.96 2.56
C GLU A 35 -12.60 10.33 3.11
N LYS A 36 -13.55 10.69 2.23
CA LYS A 36 -14.95 10.94 2.65
C LYS A 36 -15.64 9.68 3.18
N LYS A 37 -15.44 8.54 2.51
CA LYS A 37 -15.97 7.25 2.96
C LYS A 37 -15.35 6.83 4.29
N LEU A 38 -14.04 7.00 4.45
CA LEU A 38 -13.30 6.70 5.67
C LEU A 38 -13.89 7.45 6.88
N SER A 39 -14.18 8.75 6.75
CA SER A 39 -14.81 9.53 7.82
C SER A 39 -16.18 8.97 8.25
N GLN A 40 -16.93 8.39 7.32
CA GLN A 40 -18.23 7.76 7.59
C GLN A 40 -18.08 6.38 8.23
N ILE A 41 -17.05 5.62 7.83
CA ILE A 41 -16.71 4.30 8.39
C ILE A 41 -16.16 4.45 9.82
N LEU A 42 -15.27 5.43 10.05
CA LEU A 42 -14.71 5.73 11.37
C LEU A 42 -15.75 6.26 12.38
N LYS A 43 -16.95 6.67 11.93
CA LYS A 43 -18.09 6.95 12.82
C LYS A 43 -18.84 5.68 13.23
N LYS A 44 -18.69 4.57 12.51
CA LYS A 44 -19.30 3.25 12.81
C LYS A 44 -18.43 2.39 13.76
N THR A 45 -17.31 2.90 14.28
CA THR A 45 -16.15 2.19 14.88
C THR A 45 -16.38 1.29 16.10
N GLY A 46 -17.60 0.83 16.38
CA GLY A 46 -17.86 -0.20 17.39
C GLY A 46 -17.70 -1.64 16.89
N ASP A 47 -17.98 -1.92 15.60
CA ASP A 47 -18.02 -3.30 15.09
C ASP A 47 -17.51 -3.42 13.65
N TYR A 48 -16.20 -3.64 13.51
CA TYR A 48 -15.55 -3.87 12.21
C TYR A 48 -16.03 -5.15 11.52
N LYS A 49 -16.66 -6.10 12.22
CA LYS A 49 -17.21 -7.32 11.59
C LYS A 49 -18.39 -7.03 10.68
N SER A 50 -19.03 -5.88 10.87
CA SER A 50 -20.14 -5.41 10.03
C SER A 50 -19.68 -4.69 8.74
N MET A 51 -18.38 -4.41 8.60
CA MET A 51 -17.86 -3.71 7.43
C MET A 51 -17.85 -4.61 6.19
N THR A 52 -18.12 -4.00 5.04
CA THR A 52 -17.84 -4.64 3.75
C THR A 52 -16.33 -4.76 3.53
N PHE A 53 -15.93 -5.63 2.59
CA PHE A 53 -14.51 -5.81 2.25
C PHE A 53 -13.82 -4.49 1.87
N ASP A 54 -14.49 -3.64 1.07
CA ASP A 54 -13.95 -2.35 0.65
C ASP A 54 -13.82 -1.36 1.82
N GLU A 55 -14.83 -1.30 2.71
CA GLU A 55 -14.77 -0.48 3.92
C GLU A 55 -13.65 -0.93 4.87
N PHE A 56 -13.48 -2.25 5.03
CA PHE A 56 -12.43 -2.82 5.86
C PHE A 56 -11.03 -2.58 5.27
N ASN A 57 -10.87 -2.72 3.95
CA ASN A 57 -9.60 -2.47 3.28
C ASN A 57 -9.17 -1.00 3.42
N LEU A 58 -10.14 -0.08 3.32
CA LEU A 58 -9.91 1.34 3.55
C LEU A 58 -9.56 1.65 5.01
N PHE A 59 -10.23 1.00 5.97
CA PHE A 59 -9.89 1.08 7.39
C PHE A 59 -8.46 0.60 7.68
N LEU A 60 -8.06 -0.55 7.14
CA LEU A 60 -6.71 -1.09 7.31
C LEU A 60 -5.62 -0.14 6.77
N LYS A 61 -5.89 0.49 5.62
CA LYS A 61 -4.97 1.45 5.01
C LYS A 61 -4.77 2.68 5.89
N ASP A 62 -5.83 3.21 6.48
CA ASP A 62 -5.73 4.32 7.44
C ASP A 62 -5.02 3.91 8.72
N TYR A 63 -5.40 2.76 9.30
CA TYR A 63 -4.75 2.20 10.48
C TYR A 63 -3.25 2.03 10.27
N SER A 64 -2.83 1.44 9.14
CA SER A 64 -1.43 1.22 8.78
C SER A 64 -0.64 2.53 8.67
N LYS A 65 -1.26 3.59 8.16
CA LYS A 65 -0.61 4.90 8.04
C LYS A 65 -0.43 5.59 9.39
N ASN A 66 -1.38 5.39 10.31
CA ASN A 66 -1.43 6.09 11.59
C ASN A 66 -0.88 5.25 12.77
N SER A 67 -0.67 3.94 12.58
CA SER A 67 -0.16 3.06 13.62
C SER A 67 1.33 3.28 13.83
N GLU A 68 1.73 3.51 15.08
CA GLU A 68 3.11 3.29 15.50
C GLU A 68 3.42 1.80 15.38
N TYR A 69 4.28 1.46 14.42
CA TYR A 69 4.83 0.11 14.34
C TYR A 69 5.91 -0.03 15.41
N PRO A 70 5.87 -1.07 16.26
CA PRO A 70 6.98 -1.34 17.15
C PRO A 70 8.25 -1.57 16.34
N ASP A 71 9.37 -0.99 16.79
CA ASP A 71 10.66 -1.22 16.16
C ASP A 71 11.02 -2.70 16.33
N ILE A 72 11.06 -3.41 15.20
CA ILE A 72 11.39 -4.83 15.11
C ILE A 72 12.85 -5.13 15.43
N ASN A 73 13.71 -4.11 15.54
CA ASN A 73 15.15 -4.26 15.81
C ASN A 73 15.54 -3.94 17.26
N GLN A 74 14.58 -3.91 18.20
CA GLN A 74 14.87 -3.79 19.64
C GLN A 74 15.66 -4.98 20.19
#